data_AF-A0A484QWA5-F1
#
_entry.id   AF-A0A484QWA5-F1
#
_cell.length_a   1.000
_cell.length_b   1.000
_cell.length_c   1.000
_cell.angle_alpha   90.00
_cell.angle_beta   90.00
_cell.angle_gamma   90.00
#
_symmetry.space_group_name_H-M   'P 1'
#
loop_
_entity.id
_entity.type
_entity.pdbx_description
1 polymer ?
#
loop_
_entity_poly.entity_id
_entity_poly.type
_entity_poly.pdbx_seq_one_letter_code
_entity_poly.pdbx_strand_id
1 'polypeptide(L)'
;MHTLDSTDPTPRAWTLAELLSTGRYWGFVAAVVLAAMAMRNLYAMLPILVSEVGASYSVMQFLSAGSILGWIIGAMLAMLLAPRWPRLTLALPLVVFTAGLAAGLWLPLAGGLGAYLFFMGLCGSIFTAAAAVTVAGVLAGRHLSTSDFVLAFMLPVLYMGTFPEFVMAAAVYMEIYMDEPQGVMTGMLVLAIIAVLVLLLTPAFAFDGNARVRHVPLAYRRRSPALVAIIGLLPAVFFGVYLAALVAQWQGAGMGGRMLPTLRGLAIGVGIGAAAYLVHWAYRIHGEIAGQGASRQLLTPLAAVLITLLPLGYFVLLTVLGAVLRERGVSQPAARALSRRWLAFWTIVAPPVAMAMLQGAVNRLEHATPEPRAAI
;
A
#
# COMPACT_ATOMS: atom_id res chain seq x y z
N MET A 1 -25.80 -7.72 28.87
CA MET A 1 -25.05 -8.92 28.46
C MET A 1 -25.97 -9.68 27.50
N HIS A 2 -25.92 -9.35 26.20
CA HIS A 2 -26.72 -10.03 25.17
C HIS A 2 -25.80 -10.99 24.41
N THR A 3 -25.97 -12.28 24.67
CA THR A 3 -25.47 -13.38 23.86
C THR A 3 -26.17 -13.34 22.50
N LEU A 4 -25.50 -12.79 21.49
CA LEU A 4 -25.89 -12.97 20.09
C LEU A 4 -25.27 -14.26 19.58
N ASP A 5 -25.97 -15.36 19.83
CA ASP A 5 -25.88 -16.55 19.01
C ASP A 5 -26.64 -16.24 17.71
N SER A 6 -25.95 -15.62 16.73
CA SER A 6 -26.57 -15.26 15.46
C SER A 6 -26.55 -16.47 14.52
N THR A 7 -27.56 -17.32 14.63
CA THR A 7 -27.95 -18.29 13.59
C THR A 7 -28.65 -17.57 12.44
N ASP A 8 -27.93 -16.68 11.75
CA ASP A 8 -28.40 -16.05 10.51
C ASP A 8 -27.87 -16.92 9.34
N PRO A 9 -28.73 -17.68 8.63
CA PRO A 9 -28.31 -18.63 7.59
C PRO A 9 -27.91 -17.99 6.27
N THR A 10 -27.97 -16.65 6.15
CA THR A 10 -27.53 -15.94 4.94
C THR A 10 -26.05 -15.56 5.06
N PRO A 11 -25.18 -15.96 4.11
CA PRO A 11 -23.80 -15.51 4.09
C PRO A 11 -23.76 -13.99 4.05
N ARG A 12 -23.23 -13.36 5.10
CA ARG A 12 -23.15 -11.89 5.14
C ARG A 12 -22.03 -11.41 4.25
N ALA A 13 -22.33 -10.44 3.39
CA ALA A 13 -21.34 -9.73 2.59
C ALA A 13 -20.21 -9.18 3.45
N TRP A 14 -18.98 -9.33 2.98
CA TRP A 14 -17.81 -8.70 3.57
C TRP A 14 -17.86 -7.18 3.32
N THR A 15 -17.33 -6.41 4.25
CA THR A 15 -17.08 -4.97 4.07
C THR A 15 -15.60 -4.72 3.78
N LEU A 16 -15.29 -3.58 3.15
CA LEU A 16 -13.90 -3.14 2.93
C LEU A 16 -13.09 -3.13 4.25
N ALA A 17 -13.66 -2.62 5.33
CA ALA A 17 -12.97 -2.51 6.60
C ALA A 17 -12.64 -3.87 7.24
N GLU A 18 -13.55 -4.84 7.09
CA GLU A 18 -13.30 -6.21 7.53
C GLU A 18 -12.16 -6.84 6.73
N LEU A 19 -12.15 -6.69 5.40
CA LEU A 19 -11.08 -7.20 4.55
C LEU A 19 -9.73 -6.59 4.90
N LEU A 20 -9.64 -5.26 4.92
CA LEU A 20 -8.42 -4.51 5.23
C LEU A 20 -7.95 -4.70 6.67
N SER A 21 -8.79 -5.18 7.58
CA SER A 21 -8.37 -5.51 8.95
C SER A 21 -7.79 -6.92 9.08
N THR A 22 -7.74 -7.72 8.00
CA THR A 22 -7.17 -9.08 8.05
C THR A 22 -5.68 -9.09 7.71
N GLY A 23 -4.89 -9.82 8.52
CA GLY A 23 -3.49 -10.09 8.18
C GLY A 23 -3.34 -10.93 6.90
N ARG A 24 -4.35 -11.71 6.53
CA ARG A 24 -4.35 -12.51 5.27
C ARG A 24 -4.34 -11.62 4.03
N TYR A 25 -5.16 -10.55 4.02
CA TYR A 25 -5.15 -9.57 2.94
C TYR A 25 -3.78 -8.90 2.83
N TRP A 26 -3.23 -8.41 3.95
CA TRP A 26 -1.92 -7.75 3.95
C TRP A 26 -0.77 -8.67 3.60
N GLY A 27 -0.77 -9.92 4.06
CA GLY A 27 0.21 -10.93 3.66
C GLY A 27 0.19 -11.17 2.16
N PHE A 28 -1.01 -11.30 1.57
CA PHE A 28 -1.16 -11.45 0.13
C PHE A 28 -0.67 -10.22 -0.65
N VAL A 29 -1.10 -9.01 -0.25
CA VAL A 29 -0.65 -7.76 -0.89
C VAL A 29 0.87 -7.62 -0.77
N ALA A 30 1.45 -7.88 0.40
CA ALA A 30 2.88 -7.81 0.61
C ALA A 30 3.64 -8.78 -0.30
N ALA A 31 3.20 -10.05 -0.39
CA ALA A 31 3.83 -11.03 -1.27
C ALA A 31 3.83 -10.57 -2.74
N VAL A 32 2.70 -10.06 -3.23
CA VAL A 32 2.56 -9.61 -4.61
C VAL A 32 3.42 -8.37 -4.89
N VAL A 33 3.45 -7.41 -3.97
CA VAL A 33 4.24 -6.19 -4.11
C VAL A 33 5.74 -6.48 -4.06
N LEU A 34 6.20 -7.32 -3.12
CA LEU A 34 7.60 -7.73 -3.02
C LEU A 34 8.06 -8.48 -4.27
N ALA A 35 7.23 -9.38 -4.80
CA ALA A 35 7.51 -10.06 -6.06
C ALA A 35 7.58 -9.07 -7.24
N ALA A 36 6.65 -8.12 -7.34
CA ALA A 36 6.66 -7.09 -8.38
C ALA A 36 7.91 -6.20 -8.28
N MET A 37 8.34 -5.85 -7.06
CA MET A 37 9.58 -5.11 -6.81
C MET A 37 10.79 -5.89 -7.32
N ALA A 38 10.90 -7.18 -6.96
CA ALA A 38 12.01 -8.03 -7.43
C ALA A 38 12.00 -8.20 -8.97
N MET A 39 10.85 -8.47 -9.57
CA MET A 39 10.73 -8.76 -11.00
C MET A 39 10.92 -7.53 -11.88
N ARG A 40 10.29 -6.39 -11.55
CA ARG A 40 10.42 -5.18 -12.37
C ARG A 40 11.82 -4.57 -12.26
N ASN A 41 12.52 -4.75 -11.13
CA ASN A 41 13.88 -4.25 -10.98
C ASN A 41 14.89 -4.95 -11.92
N LEU A 42 14.54 -6.12 -12.48
CA LEU A 42 15.37 -6.77 -13.49
C LEU A 42 15.50 -5.90 -14.75
N TYR A 43 14.44 -5.19 -15.16
CA TYR A 43 14.51 -4.29 -16.32
C TYR A 43 15.46 -3.12 -16.08
N ALA A 44 15.54 -2.64 -14.84
CA ALA A 44 16.48 -1.59 -14.45
C ALA A 44 17.93 -2.08 -14.51
N MET A 45 18.17 -3.30 -14.03
CA MET A 45 19.49 -3.93 -13.99
C MET A 45 19.96 -4.46 -15.37
N LEU A 46 19.04 -4.64 -16.32
CA LEU A 46 19.33 -5.34 -17.58
C LEU A 46 20.47 -4.72 -18.41
N PRO A 47 20.52 -3.39 -18.64
CA PRO A 47 21.63 -2.80 -19.42
C PRO A 47 22.99 -3.10 -18.81
N ILE A 48 23.03 -3.23 -17.49
CA ILE A 48 24.24 -3.34 -16.68
C ILE A 48 24.75 -4.77 -16.74
N LEU A 49 23.86 -5.75 -16.47
CA LEU A 49 24.16 -7.17 -16.62
C LEU A 49 24.70 -7.51 -18.02
N VAL A 50 24.13 -6.89 -19.06
CA VAL A 50 24.59 -7.09 -20.44
C VAL A 50 25.95 -6.44 -20.67
N SER A 51 26.16 -5.22 -20.16
CA SER A 51 27.42 -4.49 -20.31
C SER A 51 28.60 -5.14 -19.58
N GLU A 52 28.39 -5.66 -18.37
CA GLU A 52 29.43 -6.33 -17.56
C GLU A 52 29.97 -7.59 -18.25
N VAL A 53 29.11 -8.33 -18.93
CA VAL A 53 29.47 -9.55 -19.66
C VAL A 53 30.00 -9.23 -21.08
N GLY A 54 30.04 -7.95 -21.47
CA GLY A 54 30.46 -7.51 -22.81
C GLY A 54 29.53 -7.98 -23.92
N ALA A 55 28.27 -8.29 -23.59
CA ALA A 55 27.29 -8.77 -24.56
C ALA A 55 26.68 -7.61 -25.36
N SER A 56 26.18 -7.92 -26.56
CA SER A 56 25.46 -6.95 -27.39
C SER A 56 24.12 -6.56 -26.74
N TYR A 57 23.76 -5.28 -26.81
CA TYR A 57 22.44 -4.80 -26.39
C TYR A 57 21.27 -5.48 -27.13
N SER A 58 21.51 -6.09 -28.29
CA SER A 58 20.49 -6.90 -28.98
C SER A 58 19.99 -8.08 -28.13
N VAL A 59 20.81 -8.60 -27.21
CA VAL A 59 20.43 -9.72 -26.34
C VAL A 59 19.31 -9.30 -25.37
N MET A 60 19.19 -8.00 -25.03
CA MET A 60 18.08 -7.49 -24.21
C MET A 60 16.70 -7.74 -24.84
N GLN A 61 16.62 -7.87 -26.18
CA GLN A 61 15.36 -8.16 -26.87
C GLN A 61 14.77 -9.51 -26.48
N PHE A 62 15.60 -10.47 -26.05
CA PHE A 62 15.10 -11.77 -25.57
C PHE A 62 14.27 -11.63 -24.29
N LEU A 63 14.66 -10.73 -23.37
CA LEU A 63 13.83 -10.42 -22.19
C LEU A 63 12.46 -9.94 -22.63
N SER A 64 12.41 -8.95 -23.54
CA SER A 64 11.16 -8.38 -24.06
C SER A 64 10.31 -9.44 -24.78
N ALA A 65 10.91 -10.29 -25.61
CA ALA A 65 10.21 -11.38 -26.29
C ALA A 65 9.61 -12.37 -25.30
N GLY A 66 10.39 -12.78 -24.29
CA GLY A 66 9.92 -13.61 -23.19
C GLY A 66 8.74 -12.96 -22.46
N SER A 67 8.85 -11.66 -22.17
CA SER A 67 7.79 -10.90 -21.50
C SER A 67 6.49 -10.81 -22.28
N ILE A 68 6.53 -10.55 -23.59
CA ILE A 68 5.34 -10.52 -24.45
C ILE A 68 4.62 -11.88 -24.39
N LEU A 69 5.37 -12.97 -24.56
CA LEU A 69 4.80 -14.31 -24.46
C LEU A 69 4.28 -14.60 -23.05
N GLY A 70 4.99 -14.11 -22.03
CA GLY A 70 4.64 -14.28 -20.63
C GLY A 70 3.34 -13.60 -20.25
N TRP A 71 3.01 -12.44 -20.84
CA TRP A 71 1.70 -11.82 -20.67
C TRP A 71 0.57 -12.70 -21.19
N ILE A 72 0.72 -13.29 -22.37
CA ILE A 72 -0.28 -14.17 -22.99
C ILE A 72 -0.45 -15.43 -22.13
N ILE A 73 0.65 -16.12 -21.82
CA ILE A 73 0.63 -17.35 -21.01
C ILE A 73 0.10 -17.04 -19.61
N GLY A 74 0.53 -15.94 -18.99
CA GLY A 74 0.07 -15.51 -17.68
C GLY A 74 -1.43 -15.25 -17.64
N ALA A 75 -1.99 -14.57 -18.64
CA ALA A 75 -3.43 -14.39 -18.75
C ALA A 75 -4.18 -15.73 -18.88
N MET A 76 -3.69 -16.64 -19.72
CA MET A 76 -4.27 -17.98 -19.87
C MET A 76 -4.23 -18.77 -18.56
N LEU A 77 -3.07 -18.83 -17.89
CA LEU A 77 -2.91 -19.51 -16.59
C LEU A 77 -3.82 -18.89 -15.53
N ALA A 78 -3.98 -17.56 -15.54
CA ALA A 78 -4.85 -16.90 -14.60
C ALA A 78 -6.32 -17.27 -14.83
N MET A 79 -6.79 -17.30 -16.08
CA MET A 79 -8.16 -17.70 -16.40
C MET A 79 -8.45 -19.16 -16.04
N LEU A 80 -7.48 -20.06 -16.25
CA LEU A 80 -7.67 -21.51 -16.06
C LEU A 80 -7.42 -21.99 -14.63
N LEU A 81 -6.37 -21.48 -13.98
CA LEU A 81 -5.88 -21.98 -12.70
C LEU A 81 -6.25 -21.08 -11.53
N ALA A 82 -6.30 -19.75 -11.68
CA ALA A 82 -6.54 -18.86 -10.54
C ALA A 82 -7.87 -19.11 -9.79
N PRO A 83 -8.99 -19.50 -10.43
CA PRO A 83 -10.23 -19.81 -9.72
C PRO A 83 -10.12 -21.01 -8.76
N ARG A 84 -9.27 -21.99 -9.11
CA ARG A 84 -9.11 -23.22 -8.32
C ARG A 84 -7.89 -23.11 -7.41
N TRP A 85 -6.75 -22.74 -7.96
CA TRP A 85 -5.43 -22.80 -7.33
C TRP A 85 -4.71 -21.44 -7.42
N PRO A 86 -5.27 -20.35 -6.85
CA PRO A 86 -4.72 -18.99 -6.96
C PRO A 86 -3.27 -18.90 -6.46
N ARG A 87 -2.95 -19.64 -5.39
CA ARG A 87 -1.59 -19.69 -4.85
C ARG A 87 -0.61 -20.29 -5.85
N LEU A 88 -0.97 -21.37 -6.54
CA LEU A 88 -0.07 -22.05 -7.48
C LEU A 88 0.21 -21.17 -8.70
N THR A 89 -0.82 -20.51 -9.23
CA THR A 89 -0.71 -19.60 -10.37
C THR A 89 0.33 -18.50 -10.14
N LEU A 90 0.47 -18.04 -8.89
CA LEU A 90 1.44 -17.00 -8.52
C LEU A 90 2.78 -17.58 -8.04
N ALA A 91 2.77 -18.67 -7.27
CA ALA A 91 3.97 -19.23 -6.67
C ALA A 91 4.90 -19.84 -7.72
N LEU A 92 4.36 -20.53 -8.73
CA LEU A 92 5.17 -21.21 -9.73
C LEU A 92 6.08 -20.25 -10.52
N PRO A 93 5.57 -19.20 -11.21
CA PRO A 93 6.43 -18.27 -11.94
C PRO A 93 7.39 -17.52 -10.99
N LEU A 94 6.96 -17.23 -9.76
CA LEU A 94 7.80 -16.56 -8.77
C LEU A 94 8.97 -17.45 -8.30
N VAL A 95 8.73 -18.74 -8.01
CA VAL A 95 9.79 -19.68 -7.61
C VAL A 95 10.78 -19.90 -8.74
N VAL A 96 10.30 -20.08 -9.98
CA VAL A 96 11.19 -20.23 -11.15
C VAL A 96 12.02 -18.96 -11.37
N PHE A 97 11.41 -17.78 -11.26
CA PHE A 97 12.11 -16.50 -11.33
C PHE A 97 13.16 -16.36 -10.22
N THR A 98 12.82 -16.74 -8.98
CA THR A 98 13.73 -16.70 -7.83
C THR A 98 14.94 -17.62 -8.04
N ALA A 99 14.70 -18.84 -8.53
CA ALA A 99 15.77 -19.78 -8.88
C ALA A 99 16.64 -19.24 -10.02
N GLY A 100 16.05 -18.59 -11.01
CA GLY A 100 16.77 -17.92 -12.09
C GLY A 100 17.63 -16.73 -11.62
N LEU A 101 17.14 -15.92 -10.67
CA LEU A 101 17.95 -14.88 -10.04
C LEU A 101 19.14 -15.47 -9.27
N ALA A 102 18.91 -16.51 -8.48
CA ALA A 102 19.98 -17.20 -7.78
C ALA A 102 21.01 -17.75 -8.78
N ALA A 103 20.57 -18.45 -9.83
CA ALA A 103 21.46 -18.97 -10.86
C ALA A 103 22.26 -17.86 -11.56
N GLY A 104 21.66 -16.70 -11.85
CA GLY A 104 22.35 -15.55 -12.43
C GLY A 104 23.41 -14.95 -11.51
N LEU A 105 23.16 -14.93 -10.19
CA LEU A 105 24.15 -14.54 -9.18
C LEU A 105 25.32 -15.53 -9.09
N TRP A 106 25.03 -16.83 -9.17
CA TRP A 106 26.06 -17.88 -9.16
C TRP A 106 26.84 -17.98 -10.48
N LEU A 107 26.22 -17.63 -11.60
CA LEU A 107 26.81 -17.67 -12.93
C LEU A 107 26.57 -16.33 -13.66
N PRO A 108 27.38 -15.29 -13.40
CA PRO A 108 27.17 -13.94 -13.96
C PRO A 108 27.12 -13.91 -15.49
N LEU A 109 27.86 -14.81 -16.15
CA LEU A 109 27.85 -14.98 -17.62
C LEU A 109 26.45 -15.30 -18.18
N ALA A 110 25.53 -15.82 -17.36
CA ALA A 110 24.15 -16.06 -17.77
C ALA A 110 23.41 -14.78 -18.16
N GLY A 111 23.82 -13.62 -17.63
CA GLY A 111 23.27 -12.31 -18.01
C GLY A 111 23.44 -11.97 -19.50
N GLY A 112 24.43 -12.57 -20.17
CA GLY A 112 24.65 -12.46 -21.61
C GLY A 112 23.92 -13.53 -22.45
N LEU A 113 23.26 -14.51 -21.82
CA LEU A 113 22.57 -15.59 -22.53
C LEU A 113 21.13 -15.17 -22.85
N GLY A 114 20.81 -15.06 -24.14
CA GLY A 114 19.46 -14.73 -24.59
C GLY A 114 18.39 -15.68 -24.05
N ALA A 115 18.68 -16.98 -23.95
CA ALA A 115 17.76 -17.96 -23.35
C ALA A 115 17.46 -17.66 -21.88
N TYR A 116 18.47 -17.31 -21.07
CA TYR A 116 18.29 -16.94 -19.68
C TYR A 116 17.37 -15.72 -19.56
N LEU A 117 17.68 -14.65 -20.30
CA LEU A 117 16.88 -13.43 -20.30
C LEU A 117 15.45 -13.69 -20.79
N PHE A 118 15.26 -14.52 -21.82
CA PHE A 118 13.94 -14.94 -22.27
C PHE A 118 13.12 -15.59 -21.15
N PHE A 119 13.69 -16.56 -20.43
CA PHE A 119 12.99 -17.23 -19.33
C PHE A 119 12.68 -16.30 -18.15
N MET A 120 13.61 -15.39 -17.82
CA MET A 120 13.38 -14.40 -16.76
C MET A 120 12.25 -13.44 -17.12
N GLY A 121 12.22 -12.94 -18.36
CA GLY A 121 11.17 -12.07 -18.88
C GLY A 121 9.82 -12.77 -18.94
N LEU A 122 9.83 -14.04 -19.35
CA LEU A 122 8.65 -14.91 -19.35
C LEU A 122 8.05 -15.05 -17.95
N CYS A 123 8.86 -15.44 -16.95
CA CYS A 123 8.38 -15.64 -15.58
C CYS A 123 7.86 -14.35 -14.94
N GLY A 124 8.58 -13.24 -15.13
CA GLY A 124 8.18 -11.93 -14.61
C GLY A 124 6.82 -11.48 -15.17
N SER A 125 6.60 -11.65 -16.48
CA SER A 125 5.33 -11.26 -17.10
C SER A 125 4.19 -12.24 -16.84
N ILE A 126 4.46 -13.54 -16.73
CA ILE A 126 3.45 -14.52 -16.28
C ILE A 126 2.93 -14.12 -14.90
N PHE A 127 3.84 -13.85 -13.96
CA PHE A 127 3.47 -13.44 -12.61
C PHE A 127 2.65 -12.14 -12.62
N THR A 128 3.10 -11.12 -13.36
CA THR A 128 2.42 -9.82 -13.40
C THR A 128 0.99 -9.93 -13.92
N ALA A 129 0.78 -10.65 -15.03
CA ALA A 129 -0.54 -10.89 -15.59
C ALA A 129 -1.43 -11.70 -14.63
N ALA A 130 -0.87 -12.76 -14.04
CA ALA A 130 -1.60 -13.63 -13.11
C ALA A 130 -1.95 -12.93 -11.79
N ALA A 131 -1.10 -12.03 -11.29
CA ALA A 131 -1.30 -11.32 -10.04
C ALA A 131 -2.57 -10.47 -10.09
N ALA A 132 -2.75 -9.63 -11.11
CA ALA A 132 -3.93 -8.79 -11.25
C ALA A 132 -5.24 -9.61 -11.27
N VAL A 133 -5.29 -10.67 -12.08
CA VAL A 133 -6.47 -11.54 -12.19
C VAL A 133 -6.72 -12.31 -10.90
N THR A 134 -5.66 -12.78 -10.24
CA THR A 134 -5.78 -13.51 -8.96
C THR A 134 -6.27 -12.59 -7.85
N VAL A 135 -5.77 -11.36 -7.77
CA VAL A 135 -6.28 -10.34 -6.83
C VAL A 135 -7.78 -10.12 -7.09
N ALA A 136 -8.19 -9.90 -8.34
CA ALA A 136 -9.60 -9.71 -8.69
C ALA A 136 -10.45 -10.93 -8.32
N GLY A 137 -10.01 -12.14 -8.66
CA GLY A 137 -10.73 -13.38 -8.39
C GLY A 137 -10.92 -13.67 -6.90
N VAL A 138 -9.89 -13.45 -6.09
CA VAL A 138 -9.94 -13.61 -4.63
C VAL A 138 -10.96 -12.64 -4.00
N LEU A 139 -11.03 -11.41 -4.51
CA LEU A 139 -11.96 -10.38 -4.03
C LEU A 139 -13.39 -10.57 -4.53
N ALA A 140 -13.59 -11.03 -5.77
CA ALA A 140 -14.90 -11.21 -6.38
C ALA A 140 -15.75 -12.27 -5.64
N GLY A 141 -15.12 -13.30 -5.08
CA GLY A 141 -15.80 -14.36 -4.32
C GLY A 141 -16.39 -13.95 -2.96
N ARG A 142 -16.41 -12.66 -2.60
CA ARG A 142 -16.69 -12.18 -1.22
C ARG A 142 -17.95 -11.33 -1.07
N HIS A 143 -18.80 -11.28 -2.10
CA HIS A 143 -20.04 -10.49 -2.11
C HIS A 143 -19.81 -9.03 -1.68
N LEU A 144 -18.63 -8.46 -1.98
CA LEU A 144 -18.34 -7.05 -1.73
C LEU A 144 -19.30 -6.17 -2.54
N SER A 145 -19.65 -5.00 -2.01
CA SER A 145 -20.27 -3.96 -2.82
C SER A 145 -19.30 -3.55 -3.95
N THR A 146 -19.83 -3.04 -5.07
CA THR A 146 -18.99 -2.57 -6.18
C THR A 146 -17.94 -1.55 -5.73
N SER A 147 -18.30 -0.64 -4.83
CA SER A 147 -17.36 0.35 -4.29
C SER A 147 -16.26 -0.28 -3.44
N ASP A 148 -16.62 -1.24 -2.59
CA ASP A 148 -15.66 -1.91 -1.70
C ASP A 148 -14.71 -2.80 -2.48
N PHE A 149 -15.21 -3.48 -3.52
CA PHE A 149 -14.40 -4.25 -4.45
C PHE A 149 -13.37 -3.36 -5.15
N VAL A 150 -13.80 -2.24 -5.73
CA VAL A 150 -12.91 -1.32 -6.45
C VAL A 150 -11.81 -0.80 -5.51
N LEU A 151 -12.16 -0.38 -4.29
CA LEU A 151 -11.16 0.11 -3.33
C LEU A 151 -10.18 -0.98 -2.87
N ALA A 152 -10.67 -2.19 -2.60
CA ALA A 152 -9.85 -3.33 -2.20
C ALA A 152 -8.92 -3.83 -3.33
N PHE A 153 -9.37 -3.72 -4.58
CA PHE A 153 -8.63 -4.14 -5.77
C PHE A 153 -7.60 -3.10 -6.21
N MET A 154 -7.96 -1.81 -6.18
CA MET A 154 -7.09 -0.72 -6.62
C MET A 154 -5.82 -0.62 -5.78
N LEU A 155 -5.89 -0.94 -4.49
CA LEU A 155 -4.77 -0.77 -3.57
C LEU A 155 -3.56 -1.68 -3.91
N PRO A 156 -3.73 -3.02 -4.11
CA PRO A 156 -2.67 -3.89 -4.62
C PRO A 156 -2.16 -3.48 -6.01
N VAL A 157 -3.06 -3.10 -6.92
CA VAL A 157 -2.69 -2.68 -8.28
C VAL A 157 -1.82 -1.44 -8.25
N LEU A 158 -2.21 -0.44 -7.46
CA LEU A 158 -1.43 0.77 -7.28
C LEU A 158 -0.04 0.46 -6.70
N TYR A 159 0.05 -0.45 -5.73
CA TYR A 159 1.34 -0.81 -5.15
C TYR A 159 2.26 -1.57 -6.09
N MET A 160 1.72 -2.50 -6.88
CA MET A 160 2.48 -3.15 -7.97
C MET A 160 2.96 -2.13 -9.01
N GLY A 161 2.23 -1.03 -9.18
CA GLY A 161 2.60 0.08 -10.05
C GLY A 161 3.69 0.97 -9.47
N THR A 162 3.57 1.38 -8.20
CA THR A 162 4.38 2.47 -7.62
C THR A 162 5.63 1.99 -6.89
N PHE A 163 5.55 0.95 -6.05
CA PHE A 163 6.71 0.51 -5.24
C PHE A 163 7.90 0.03 -6.07
N PRO A 164 7.70 -0.74 -7.16
CA PRO A 164 8.82 -1.14 -8.00
C PRO A 164 9.58 0.03 -8.63
N GLU A 165 8.91 1.16 -8.90
CA GLU A 165 9.55 2.37 -9.43
C GLU A 165 10.49 3.02 -8.40
N PHE A 166 10.08 3.04 -7.12
CA PHE A 166 10.96 3.52 -6.05
C PHE A 166 12.18 2.63 -5.86
N VAL A 167 11.99 1.30 -5.95
CA VAL A 167 13.10 0.34 -5.88
C VAL A 167 14.02 0.49 -7.08
N MET A 168 13.47 0.66 -8.28
CA MET A 168 14.23 0.93 -9.49
C MET A 168 15.07 2.20 -9.36
N ALA A 169 14.48 3.29 -8.85
CA ALA A 169 15.24 4.53 -8.60
C ALA A 169 16.36 4.32 -7.57
N ALA A 170 16.10 3.56 -6.49
CA ALA A 170 17.11 3.22 -5.49
C ALA A 170 18.22 2.32 -6.06
N ALA A 171 17.86 1.35 -6.91
CA ALA A 171 18.77 0.43 -7.57
C ALA A 171 19.73 1.18 -8.51
N VAL A 172 19.19 2.05 -9.36
CA VAL A 172 19.97 2.94 -10.24
C VAL A 172 20.88 3.85 -9.41
N TYR A 173 20.40 4.36 -8.27
CA TYR A 173 21.23 5.19 -7.39
C TYR A 173 22.39 4.41 -6.78
N MET A 174 22.14 3.22 -6.23
CA MET A 174 23.16 2.35 -5.62
C MET A 174 24.24 1.98 -6.65
N GLU A 175 23.84 1.75 -7.89
CA GLU A 175 24.79 1.42 -8.93
C GLU A 175 25.59 2.65 -9.38
N ILE A 176 24.94 3.74 -9.82
CA ILE A 176 25.63 4.92 -10.37
C ILE A 176 26.55 5.57 -9.34
N TYR A 177 26.13 5.61 -8.07
CA TYR A 177 26.81 6.38 -7.03
C TYR A 177 27.58 5.52 -6.03
N MET A 178 27.29 4.21 -5.92
CA MET A 178 28.00 3.31 -4.99
C MET A 178 28.74 2.17 -5.69
N ASP A 179 28.58 1.97 -7.00
CA ASP A 179 29.24 0.90 -7.79
C ASP A 179 28.97 -0.51 -7.24
N GLU A 180 27.73 -0.78 -6.78
CA GLU A 180 27.31 -2.05 -6.17
C GLU A 180 26.22 -2.83 -6.95
N PRO A 181 26.46 -3.25 -8.22
CA PRO A 181 25.47 -3.98 -9.02
C PRO A 181 25.09 -5.34 -8.40
N GLN A 182 26.05 -6.04 -7.79
CA GLN A 182 25.81 -7.30 -7.07
C GLN A 182 24.91 -7.11 -5.84
N GLY A 183 25.04 -5.98 -5.15
CA GLY A 183 24.21 -5.63 -4.00
C GLY A 183 22.74 -5.50 -4.40
N VAL A 184 22.48 -4.89 -5.56
CA VAL A 184 21.12 -4.76 -6.09
C VAL A 184 20.52 -6.12 -6.48
N MET A 185 21.26 -6.96 -7.20
CA MET A 185 20.80 -8.31 -7.54
C MET A 185 20.52 -9.16 -6.30
N THR A 186 21.37 -9.05 -5.27
CA THR A 186 21.17 -9.73 -3.98
C THR A 186 19.90 -9.22 -3.29
N GLY A 187 19.69 -7.91 -3.28
CA GLY A 187 18.45 -7.30 -2.78
C GLY A 187 17.20 -7.82 -3.51
N MET A 188 17.26 -7.95 -4.83
CA MET A 188 16.16 -8.55 -5.62
C MET A 188 15.90 -10.00 -5.23
N LEU A 189 16.95 -10.81 -5.07
CA LEU A 189 16.82 -12.20 -4.64
C LEU A 189 16.19 -12.29 -3.24
N VAL A 190 16.63 -11.46 -2.29
CA VAL A 190 16.05 -11.40 -0.94
C VAL A 190 14.56 -11.03 -1.01
N LEU A 191 14.19 -10.01 -1.78
CA LEU A 191 12.79 -9.63 -1.97
C LEU A 191 11.96 -10.77 -2.58
N ALA A 192 12.50 -11.48 -3.58
CA ALA A 192 11.83 -12.62 -4.21
C ALA A 192 11.66 -13.80 -3.23
N ILE A 193 12.68 -14.13 -2.44
CA ILE A 193 12.60 -15.17 -1.40
C ILE A 193 11.56 -14.81 -0.35
N ILE A 194 11.57 -13.57 0.16
CA ILE A 194 10.58 -13.11 1.14
C ILE A 194 9.18 -13.16 0.51
N ALA A 195 9.03 -12.76 -0.76
CA ALA A 195 7.76 -12.84 -1.46
C ALA A 195 7.24 -14.29 -1.53
N VAL A 196 8.10 -15.26 -1.88
CA VAL A 196 7.76 -16.70 -1.87
C VAL A 196 7.33 -17.14 -0.48
N LEU A 197 8.13 -16.84 0.55
CA LEU A 197 7.83 -17.23 1.93
C LEU A 197 6.50 -16.65 2.39
N VAL A 198 6.26 -15.36 2.19
CA VAL A 198 5.00 -14.72 2.56
C VAL A 198 3.84 -15.33 1.78
N LEU A 199 3.99 -15.60 0.47
CA LEU A 199 2.94 -16.20 -0.36
C LEU A 199 2.55 -17.61 0.11
N LEU A 200 3.53 -18.41 0.54
CA LEU A 200 3.34 -19.79 1.01
C LEU A 200 2.84 -19.84 2.45
N LEU A 201 3.36 -18.98 3.33
CA LEU A 201 3.04 -18.95 4.76
C LEU A 201 1.74 -18.20 5.06
N THR A 202 1.29 -17.30 4.18
CA THR A 202 0.01 -16.61 4.36
C THR A 202 -1.13 -17.64 4.33
N PRO A 203 -1.90 -17.80 5.43
CA PRO A 203 -2.98 -18.78 5.49
C PRO A 203 -4.00 -18.54 4.38
N ALA A 204 -4.61 -19.63 3.89
CA ALA A 204 -5.58 -19.71 2.80
C ALA A 204 -5.98 -18.38 2.13
N PHE A 205 -5.70 -18.27 0.83
CA PHE A 205 -6.19 -17.21 -0.08
C PHE A 205 -7.72 -17.08 -0.07
N ALA A 206 -8.39 -18.10 0.44
CA ALA A 206 -9.81 -18.11 0.63
C ALA A 206 -10.17 -17.50 1.99
N PHE A 207 -10.82 -16.33 1.96
CA PHE A 207 -11.46 -15.70 3.12
C PHE A 207 -12.77 -16.41 3.50
N ASP A 208 -12.73 -17.73 3.63
CA ASP A 208 -13.94 -18.53 3.82
C ASP A 208 -14.49 -18.32 5.23
N GLY A 209 -15.80 -18.10 5.30
CA GLY A 209 -16.55 -17.81 6.53
C GLY A 209 -17.02 -16.35 6.65
N ASN A 210 -17.82 -16.11 7.68
CA ASN A 210 -18.30 -14.78 8.04
C ASN A 210 -17.13 -13.93 8.58
N ALA A 211 -17.10 -12.65 8.21
CA ALA A 211 -16.12 -11.72 8.75
C ALA A 211 -16.26 -11.66 10.28
N ARG A 212 -15.14 -11.78 11.00
CA ARG A 212 -15.12 -11.63 12.47
C ARG A 212 -15.48 -10.19 12.82
N VAL A 213 -16.49 -10.03 13.69
CA VAL A 213 -16.81 -8.75 14.33
C VAL A 213 -15.60 -8.28 15.11
N ARG A 214 -15.09 -7.09 14.81
CA ARG A 214 -13.88 -6.54 15.40
C ARG A 214 -14.14 -5.11 15.84
N HIS A 215 -14.17 -4.91 17.15
CA HIS A 215 -14.25 -3.59 17.77
C HIS A 215 -13.20 -3.50 18.85
N VAL A 216 -12.33 -2.50 18.74
CA VAL A 216 -11.35 -2.14 19.78
C VAL A 216 -11.62 -0.68 20.14
N PRO A 217 -12.58 -0.42 21.04
CA PRO A 217 -12.90 0.94 21.45
C PRO A 217 -11.74 1.54 22.24
N LEU A 218 -11.52 2.84 22.07
CA LEU A 218 -10.61 3.64 22.90
C LEU A 218 -11.39 4.77 23.54
N ALA A 219 -10.97 5.16 24.75
CA ALA A 219 -11.53 6.32 25.42
C ALA A 219 -11.34 7.59 24.58
N TYR A 220 -12.43 8.35 24.42
CA TYR A 220 -12.42 9.61 23.69
C TYR A 220 -11.43 10.61 24.32
N ARG A 221 -10.71 11.34 23.47
CA ARG A 221 -9.86 12.46 23.88
C ARG A 221 -10.06 13.61 22.93
N ARG A 222 -10.49 14.76 23.47
CA ARG A 222 -10.69 15.97 22.67
C ARG A 222 -9.36 16.43 22.07
N ARG A 223 -9.32 16.56 20.74
CA ARG A 223 -8.21 17.19 20.00
C ARG A 223 -8.70 18.39 19.23
N SER A 224 -7.84 19.40 19.08
CA SER A 224 -8.14 20.58 18.26
C SER A 224 -8.05 20.22 16.77
N PRO A 225 -9.12 20.39 15.98
CA PRO A 225 -9.08 20.20 14.52
C PRO A 225 -8.01 21.05 13.83
N ALA A 226 -7.83 22.29 14.30
CA ALA A 226 -6.85 23.20 13.73
C ALA A 226 -5.41 22.70 13.92
N LEU A 227 -5.09 22.14 15.10
CA LEU A 227 -3.77 21.56 15.35
C LEU A 227 -3.51 20.34 14.43
N VAL A 228 -4.53 19.51 14.18
CA VAL A 228 -4.40 18.38 13.24
C VAL A 228 -4.04 18.89 11.83
N ALA A 229 -4.72 19.94 11.35
CA ALA A 229 -4.43 20.53 10.04
C ALA A 229 -3.02 21.12 9.98
N ILE A 230 -2.63 21.90 10.99
CA ILE A 230 -1.32 22.57 11.04
C ILE A 230 -0.21 21.52 10.99
N ILE A 231 -0.26 20.50 11.86
CA ILE A 231 0.76 19.44 11.91
C ILE A 231 0.84 18.71 10.57
N GLY A 232 -0.30 18.39 9.95
CA GLY A 232 -0.31 17.71 8.65
C GLY A 232 0.17 18.59 7.48
N LEU A 233 0.06 19.91 7.57
CA LEU A 233 0.53 20.85 6.52
C LEU A 233 2.01 21.21 6.65
N LEU A 234 2.60 21.08 7.84
CA LEU A 234 4.00 21.43 8.09
C LEU A 234 4.99 20.79 7.09
N PRO A 235 4.92 19.48 6.76
CA PRO A 235 5.82 18.89 5.78
C PRO A 235 5.78 19.58 4.42
N ALA A 236 4.58 19.92 3.92
CA ALA A 236 4.43 20.60 2.64
C ALA A 236 5.02 22.01 2.66
N VAL A 237 4.86 22.74 3.76
CA VAL A 237 5.45 24.08 3.94
C VAL A 237 6.97 24.00 3.96
N PHE A 238 7.55 23.13 4.80
CA PHE A 238 9.01 22.99 4.89
C PHE A 238 9.62 22.46 3.60
N PHE A 239 8.96 21.52 2.93
CA PHE A 239 9.39 21.03 1.63
C PHE A 239 9.32 22.13 0.56
N GLY A 240 8.25 22.94 0.54
CA GLY A 240 8.11 24.08 -0.36
C GLY A 240 9.20 25.13 -0.15
N VAL A 241 9.52 25.46 1.12
CA VAL A 241 10.63 26.37 1.45
C VAL A 241 11.98 25.80 1.02
N TYR A 242 12.23 24.50 1.25
CA TYR A 242 13.44 23.83 0.79
C TYR A 242 13.56 23.85 -0.75
N LEU A 243 12.48 23.57 -1.48
CA LEU A 243 12.46 23.57 -2.93
C LEU A 243 12.68 24.98 -3.49
N ALA A 244 12.03 25.99 -2.91
CA ALA A 244 12.26 27.39 -3.29
C ALA A 244 13.72 27.81 -3.06
N ALA A 245 14.32 27.36 -1.95
CA ALA A 245 15.73 27.60 -1.68
C ALA A 245 16.65 26.90 -2.71
N LEU A 246 16.35 25.65 -3.04
CA LEU A 246 17.09 24.90 -4.06
C LEU A 246 17.05 25.61 -5.43
N VAL A 247 15.86 26.07 -5.85
CA VAL A 247 15.68 26.81 -7.11
C VAL A 247 16.45 28.12 -7.11
N ALA A 248 16.37 28.90 -6.02
CA ALA A 248 17.10 30.16 -5.93
C ALA A 248 18.63 29.94 -5.95
N GLN A 249 19.14 28.85 -5.35
CA GLN A 249 20.56 28.51 -5.42
C GLN A 249 20.99 28.15 -6.85
N TRP A 250 20.17 27.39 -7.58
CA TRP A 250 20.41 27.09 -8.99
C TRP A 250 20.40 28.33 -9.89
N GLN A 251 19.64 29.36 -9.51
CA GLN A 251 19.64 30.67 -10.17
C GLN A 251 20.82 31.57 -9.76
N GLY A 252 21.75 31.06 -8.95
CA GLY A 252 22.93 31.80 -8.51
C GLY A 252 22.66 32.80 -7.38
N ALA A 253 21.50 32.74 -6.72
CA ALA A 253 21.28 33.52 -5.51
C ALA A 253 22.25 33.06 -4.41
N GLY A 254 22.99 34.00 -3.83
CA GLY A 254 23.93 33.71 -2.75
C GLY A 254 23.21 33.14 -1.54
N MET A 255 23.40 31.85 -1.28
CA MET A 255 22.97 31.19 -0.04
C MET A 255 24.17 30.84 0.81
N GLY A 256 24.06 31.07 2.12
CA GLY A 256 25.10 30.61 3.05
C GLY A 256 25.27 29.10 2.94
N GLY A 257 26.51 28.61 2.88
CA GLY A 257 26.83 27.19 2.58
C GLY A 257 26.21 26.15 3.53
N ARG A 258 25.68 26.57 4.69
CA ARG A 258 24.96 25.71 5.64
C ARG A 258 23.44 25.73 5.50
N MET A 259 22.88 26.74 4.82
CA MET A 259 21.43 26.97 4.76
C MET A 259 20.68 25.82 4.08
N LEU A 260 21.13 25.39 2.90
CA LEU A 260 20.46 24.32 2.15
C LEU A 260 20.51 22.96 2.89
N PRO A 261 21.66 22.50 3.43
CA PRO A 261 21.69 21.32 4.30
C PRO A 261 20.79 21.44 5.52
N THR A 262 20.73 22.60 6.18
CA THR A 262 19.85 22.82 7.34
C THR A 262 18.38 22.73 6.95
N LEU A 263 17.95 23.37 5.84
CA LEU A 263 16.57 23.28 5.35
C LEU A 263 16.21 21.85 4.96
N ARG A 264 17.12 21.11 4.33
CA ARG A 264 16.93 19.68 4.03
C ARG A 264 16.73 18.87 5.31
N GLY A 265 17.58 19.06 6.31
CA GLY A 265 17.48 18.38 7.61
C GLY A 265 16.16 18.69 8.33
N LEU A 266 15.74 19.95 8.32
CA LEU A 266 14.46 20.39 8.89
C LEU A 266 13.27 19.78 8.14
N ALA A 267 13.28 19.79 6.81
CA ALA A 267 12.21 19.19 6.01
C ALA A 267 12.07 17.68 6.29
N ILE A 268 13.18 16.96 6.40
CA ILE A 268 13.20 15.53 6.77
C ILE A 268 12.67 15.34 8.20
N GLY A 269 13.19 16.09 9.18
CA GLY A 269 12.78 15.96 10.58
C GLY A 269 11.30 16.26 10.80
N VAL A 270 10.79 17.33 10.19
CA VAL A 270 9.36 17.68 10.20
C VAL A 270 8.52 16.60 9.50
N GLY A 271 9.01 16.06 8.37
CA GLY A 271 8.36 14.96 7.66
C GLY A 271 8.21 13.71 8.53
N ILE A 272 9.28 13.29 9.23
CA ILE A 272 9.26 12.15 10.15
C ILE A 272 8.30 12.41 11.31
N GLY A 273 8.37 13.59 11.93
CA GLY A 273 7.49 13.95 13.05
C GLY A 273 6.01 13.96 12.64
N ALA A 274 5.69 14.50 11.46
CA ALA A 274 4.33 14.48 10.93
C ALA A 274 3.86 13.07 10.57
N ALA A 275 4.71 12.22 10.01
CA ALA A 275 4.39 10.82 9.73
C ALA A 275 4.08 10.04 11.02
N ALA A 276 4.91 10.21 12.06
CA ALA A 276 4.66 9.61 13.38
C ALA A 276 3.33 10.11 13.99
N TYR A 277 3.05 11.41 13.88
CA TYR A 277 1.79 11.98 14.31
C TYR A 277 0.59 11.42 13.54
N LEU A 278 0.70 11.30 12.21
CA LEU A 278 -0.33 10.73 11.34
C LEU A 278 -0.69 9.30 11.75
N VAL A 279 0.33 8.47 11.99
CA VAL A 279 0.16 7.09 12.48
C VAL A 279 -0.57 7.08 13.83
N HIS A 280 -0.11 7.89 14.78
CA HIS A 280 -0.73 8.01 16.09
C HIS A 280 -2.19 8.49 16.01
N TRP A 281 -2.44 9.51 15.18
CA TRP A 281 -3.77 10.07 14.95
C TRP A 281 -4.70 9.05 14.32
N ALA A 282 -4.26 8.32 13.29
CA ALA A 282 -5.03 7.30 12.61
C ALA A 282 -5.41 6.15 13.56
N TYR A 283 -4.47 5.67 14.38
CA TYR A 283 -4.74 4.69 15.42
C TYR A 283 -5.85 5.18 16.37
N ARG A 284 -5.67 6.38 16.93
CA ARG A 284 -6.57 6.91 17.95
C ARG A 284 -7.95 7.23 17.41
N ILE A 285 -8.05 7.91 16.27
CA ILE A 285 -9.34 8.36 15.74
C ILE A 285 -10.26 7.17 15.42
N HIS A 286 -9.70 6.07 14.90
CA HIS A 286 -10.46 4.84 14.65
C HIS A 286 -10.94 4.19 15.95
N GLY A 287 -10.10 4.13 16.98
CA GLY A 287 -10.50 3.58 18.28
C GLY A 287 -11.54 4.46 19.01
N GLU A 288 -11.40 5.78 18.93
CA GLU A 288 -12.34 6.73 19.55
C GLU A 288 -13.73 6.66 18.89
N ILE A 289 -13.77 6.56 17.55
CA ILE A 289 -15.03 6.35 16.82
C ILE A 289 -15.61 4.97 17.14
N ALA A 290 -14.78 3.94 17.32
CA ALA A 290 -15.27 2.64 17.77
C ALA A 290 -15.87 2.72 19.18
N GLY A 291 -15.29 3.55 20.07
CA GLY A 291 -15.81 3.83 21.41
C GLY A 291 -17.18 4.51 21.42
N GLN A 292 -17.47 5.33 20.39
CA GLN A 292 -18.78 5.99 20.22
C GLN A 292 -19.88 5.05 19.70
N GLY A 293 -19.52 3.91 19.11
CA GLY A 293 -20.48 2.89 18.68
C GLY A 293 -19.83 1.86 17.75
N ALA A 294 -20.37 0.65 17.74
CA ALA A 294 -19.96 -0.39 16.79
C ALA A 294 -20.33 0.02 15.34
N SER A 295 -19.41 -0.16 14.40
CA SER A 295 -19.69 -0.06 12.96
C SER A 295 -18.81 -1.05 12.18
N ARG A 296 -19.43 -1.87 11.34
CA ARG A 296 -18.71 -2.83 10.48
C ARG A 296 -17.84 -2.15 9.42
N GLN A 297 -18.17 -0.90 9.06
CA GLN A 297 -17.40 -0.11 8.11
C GLN A 297 -16.16 0.52 8.74
N LEU A 298 -15.98 0.43 10.07
CA LEU A 298 -14.85 1.03 10.76
C LEU A 298 -13.67 0.06 10.82
N LEU A 299 -12.48 0.54 10.45
CA LEU A 299 -11.24 -0.22 10.56
C LEU A 299 -10.80 -0.35 12.02
N THR A 300 -10.12 -1.45 12.34
CA THR A 300 -9.42 -1.54 13.63
C THR A 300 -8.28 -0.51 13.71
N PRO A 301 -7.94 0.00 14.92
CA PRO A 301 -6.84 0.94 15.09
C PRO A 301 -5.52 0.47 14.46
N LEU A 302 -5.19 -0.82 14.60
CA LEU A 302 -3.99 -1.41 14.02
C LEU A 302 -4.04 -1.43 12.49
N ALA A 303 -5.18 -1.82 11.91
CA ALA A 303 -5.35 -1.79 10.46
C ALA A 303 -5.23 -0.37 9.91
N ALA A 304 -5.79 0.61 10.61
CA ALA A 304 -5.66 2.02 10.25
C ALA A 304 -4.19 2.48 10.24
N VAL A 305 -3.38 2.07 11.23
CA VAL A 305 -1.94 2.36 11.24
C VAL A 305 -1.25 1.77 10.02
N LEU A 306 -1.47 0.48 9.75
CA LEU A 306 -0.85 -0.19 8.60
C LEU A 306 -1.23 0.48 7.29
N ILE A 307 -2.50 0.85 7.12
CA ILE A 307 -2.96 1.56 5.92
C ILE A 307 -2.36 2.97 5.82
N THR A 308 -2.20 3.68 6.94
CA THR A 308 -1.67 5.06 6.96
C THR A 308 -0.23 5.11 6.45
N LEU A 309 0.55 4.06 6.72
CA LEU A 309 1.95 3.96 6.28
C LEU A 309 2.08 3.78 4.76
N LEU A 310 0.99 3.53 4.06
CA LEU A 310 1.03 3.22 2.64
C LEU A 310 0.80 4.47 1.79
N PRO A 311 1.45 4.56 0.61
CA PRO A 311 1.14 5.58 -0.38
C PRO A 311 -0.36 5.59 -0.67
N LEU A 312 -0.97 6.76 -0.57
CA LEU A 312 -2.41 6.99 -0.76
C LEU A 312 -3.34 6.22 0.21
N GLY A 313 -2.84 5.42 1.16
CA GLY A 313 -3.68 4.69 2.10
C GLY A 313 -4.52 5.62 2.99
N TYR A 314 -4.01 6.82 3.24
CA TYR A 314 -4.77 7.88 3.92
C TYR A 314 -6.08 8.25 3.19
N PHE A 315 -6.16 8.17 1.86
CA PHE A 315 -7.41 8.44 1.11
C PHE A 315 -8.51 7.45 1.50
N VAL A 316 -8.14 6.17 1.57
CA VAL A 316 -9.04 5.09 1.98
C VAL A 316 -9.51 5.33 3.42
N LEU A 317 -8.59 5.70 4.32
CA LEU A 317 -8.93 5.99 5.71
C LEU A 317 -9.90 7.18 5.84
N LEU A 318 -9.60 8.30 5.19
CA LEU A 318 -10.42 9.51 5.30
C LEU A 318 -11.82 9.30 4.70
N THR A 319 -11.92 8.54 3.61
CA THR A 319 -13.22 8.22 2.98
C THR A 319 -14.06 7.27 3.83
N VAL A 320 -13.45 6.23 4.40
CA VAL A 320 -14.12 5.29 5.32
C VAL A 320 -14.59 6.00 6.58
N LEU A 321 -13.72 6.77 7.23
CA LEU A 321 -14.06 7.56 8.41
C LEU A 321 -15.19 8.56 8.11
N GLY A 322 -15.12 9.23 6.96
CA GLY A 322 -16.13 10.17 6.51
C GLY A 322 -17.50 9.56 6.33
N ALA A 323 -17.57 8.35 5.76
CA ALA A 323 -18.81 7.61 5.60
C ALA A 323 -19.46 7.28 6.95
N VAL A 324 -18.68 6.69 7.87
CA VAL A 324 -19.13 6.32 9.22
C VAL A 324 -19.60 7.54 10.02
N LEU A 325 -18.83 8.64 10.01
CA LEU A 325 -19.20 9.84 10.75
C LEU A 325 -20.39 10.57 10.16
N ARG A 326 -20.57 10.52 8.84
CA ARG A 326 -21.75 11.08 8.19
C ARG A 326 -23.00 10.29 8.56
N GLU A 327 -22.95 8.96 8.51
CA GLU A 327 -24.07 8.09 8.92
C GLU A 327 -24.51 8.43 10.35
N ARG A 328 -23.56 8.49 11.28
CA ARG A 328 -23.84 8.86 12.68
C ARG A 328 -24.37 10.27 12.84
N GLY A 329 -23.83 11.23 12.10
CA GLY A 329 -24.30 12.62 12.15
C GLY A 329 -25.70 12.81 11.54
N VAL A 330 -26.16 11.91 10.69
CA VAL A 330 -27.56 11.88 10.22
C VAL A 330 -28.46 11.28 11.31
N SER A 331 -28.00 10.24 12.01
CA SER A 331 -28.74 9.62 13.12
C SER A 331 -28.80 10.50 14.38
N GLN A 332 -27.87 11.44 14.56
CA GLN A 332 -27.83 12.38 15.68
C GLN A 332 -27.87 13.84 15.18
N PRO A 333 -29.07 14.45 15.08
CA PRO A 333 -29.23 15.80 14.50
C PRO A 333 -28.37 16.87 15.17
N ALA A 334 -28.14 16.75 16.49
CA ALA A 334 -27.34 17.68 17.28
C ALA A 334 -25.84 17.72 16.87
N ALA A 335 -25.32 16.68 16.22
CA ALA A 335 -23.89 16.59 15.86
C ALA A 335 -23.55 17.21 14.48
N ARG A 336 -24.56 17.54 13.66
CA ARG A 336 -24.44 18.04 12.28
C ARG A 336 -23.59 17.15 11.35
N ALA A 337 -24.24 16.51 10.38
CA ALA A 337 -23.62 15.63 9.41
C ALA A 337 -22.49 16.31 8.59
N LEU A 338 -21.46 15.53 8.26
CA LEU A 338 -20.37 15.95 7.36
C LEU A 338 -20.86 16.01 5.91
N SER A 339 -20.44 17.06 5.19
CA SER A 339 -20.66 17.13 3.74
C SER A 339 -19.73 16.19 2.98
N ARG A 340 -20.30 15.23 2.24
CA ARG A 340 -19.54 14.27 1.42
C ARG A 340 -18.70 14.97 0.35
N ARG A 341 -19.27 15.98 -0.32
CA ARG A 341 -18.61 16.70 -1.42
C ARG A 341 -17.39 17.46 -0.91
N TRP A 342 -17.54 18.19 0.19
CA TRP A 342 -16.45 18.95 0.79
C TRP A 342 -15.37 18.05 1.36
N LEU A 343 -15.74 16.94 2.01
CA LEU A 343 -14.76 15.99 2.50
C LEU A 343 -13.95 15.38 1.35
N ALA A 344 -14.61 14.97 0.25
CA ALA A 344 -13.93 14.40 -0.91
C ALA A 344 -12.97 15.42 -1.57
N PHE A 345 -13.42 16.67 -1.73
CA PHE A 345 -12.59 17.76 -2.24
C PHE A 345 -11.33 17.95 -1.38
N TRP A 346 -11.49 18.13 -0.07
CA TRP A 346 -10.35 18.35 0.83
C TRP A 346 -9.46 17.12 0.98
N THR A 347 -10.02 15.91 0.85
CA THR A 347 -9.21 14.68 0.86
C THR A 347 -8.22 14.66 -0.30
N ILE A 348 -8.56 15.25 -1.46
CA ILE A 348 -7.68 15.34 -2.64
C ILE A 348 -6.78 16.57 -2.57
N VAL A 349 -7.34 17.74 -2.25
CA VAL A 349 -6.62 19.03 -2.36
C VAL A 349 -5.69 19.27 -1.18
N ALA A 350 -6.14 19.00 0.04
CA ALA A 350 -5.35 19.21 1.25
C ALA A 350 -5.79 18.20 2.33
N PRO A 351 -5.26 16.96 2.29
CA PRO A 351 -5.64 15.89 3.22
C PRO A 351 -5.64 16.28 4.71
N PRO A 352 -4.69 17.11 5.21
CA PRO A 352 -4.74 17.60 6.59
C PRO A 352 -6.02 18.39 6.94
N VAL A 353 -6.61 19.09 5.98
CA VAL A 353 -7.89 19.79 6.17
C VAL A 353 -9.03 18.78 6.30
N ALA A 354 -9.05 17.72 5.49
CA ALA A 354 -10.02 16.64 5.63
C ALA A 354 -9.89 15.94 7.00
N MET A 355 -8.67 15.69 7.48
CA MET A 355 -8.43 15.16 8.83
C MET A 355 -9.02 16.08 9.92
N ALA A 356 -8.83 17.40 9.79
CA ALA A 356 -9.42 18.37 10.72
C ALA A 356 -10.95 18.33 10.67
N MET A 357 -11.56 18.21 9.50
CA MET A 357 -13.02 18.07 9.37
C MET A 357 -13.53 16.83 10.10
N LEU A 358 -12.85 15.68 9.95
CA LEU A 358 -13.19 14.43 10.64
C LEU A 358 -13.03 14.57 12.15
N GLN A 359 -11.91 15.12 12.62
CA GLN A 359 -11.69 15.38 14.05
C GLN A 359 -12.78 16.29 14.62
N GLY A 360 -13.16 17.34 13.88
CA GLY A 360 -14.25 18.23 14.28
C GLY A 360 -15.60 17.52 14.37
N ALA A 361 -15.89 16.58 13.47
CA ALA A 361 -17.11 15.78 13.51
C ALA A 361 -17.15 14.80 14.69
N VAL A 362 -16.04 14.11 14.98
CA VAL A 362 -15.93 13.24 16.16
C VAL A 362 -16.16 14.04 17.44
N ASN A 363 -15.55 15.23 17.54
CA ASN A 363 -15.75 16.10 18.69
C ASN A 363 -17.22 16.49 18.85
N ARG A 364 -17.94 16.84 17.78
CA ARG A 364 -19.38 17.20 17.86
C ARG A 364 -20.26 16.01 18.26
N LEU A 365 -19.99 14.82 17.74
CA LEU A 365 -20.72 13.60 18.11
C LEU A 365 -20.57 13.28 19.60
N GLU A 366 -19.37 13.46 20.16
CA GLU A 366 -19.17 13.26 21.59
C GLU A 366 -20.00 14.25 22.42
N HIS A 367 -19.97 15.54 22.07
CA HIS A 367 -20.72 16.56 22.82
C HIS A 367 -22.24 16.37 22.72
N ALA A 368 -22.72 15.71 21.65
CA ALA A 368 -24.12 15.41 21.45
C ALA A 368 -24.59 14.12 22.16
N THR A 369 -23.68 13.33 22.74
CA THR A 369 -24.01 12.06 23.41
C THR A 369 -24.42 12.33 24.86
N PRO A 370 -25.68 12.04 25.28
CA PRO A 370 -26.25 12.56 26.53
C PRO A 370 -25.82 11.85 27.84
N GLU A 371 -24.93 10.85 27.82
CA GLU A 371 -24.46 10.18 29.05
C GLU A 371 -22.93 10.04 29.12
N PRO A 372 -22.31 10.23 30.31
CA PRO A 372 -20.91 9.89 30.52
C PRO A 372 -20.77 8.36 30.45
N ARG A 373 -20.16 7.86 29.37
CA ARG A 373 -19.83 6.44 29.25
C ARG A 373 -18.78 6.09 30.29
N ALA A 374 -19.09 5.15 31.19
CA ALA A 374 -18.14 4.61 32.14
C ALA A 374 -16.86 4.19 31.40
N ALA A 375 -15.70 4.63 31.90
CA ALA A 375 -14.42 4.21 31.40
C ALA A 375 -14.32 2.68 31.56
N ILE A 376 -14.22 1.96 30.44
CA ILE A 376 -13.91 0.53 30.40
C ILE A 376 -12.40 0.37 30.43
#